data_AF-A0A1H0RWC3-F1
#
_entry.id   AF-A0A1H0RWC3-F1
#
_cell.length_a   1.000
_cell.length_b   1.000
_cell.length_c   1.000
_cell.angle_alpha   90.00
_cell.angle_beta   90.00
_cell.angle_gamma   90.00
#
_symmetry.space_group_name_H-M   'P 1'
#
loop_
_entity.id
_entity.type
_entity.pdbx_description
1 polymer ?
#
loop_
_entity_poly.entity_id
_entity_poly.type
_entity_poly.pdbx_seq_one_letter_code
_entity_poly.pdbx_strand_id
1 'polypeptide(L)'
;MSLGGSGDWLGFAQVDQPIVNHDQPFEERLTLPISDEQLAVLEDRRAGADLTFHVQFHVTLGYPRTDGPPLWPSSSNHDQQLLIQGGTWERLLAQTSSGFSLAIVVPVPLGQDSAAVKAGDHLRTALRKLTAGEYDDAVVSARKAIETLGSPGESEKAIVSTTKADERTLAQRSTMLRHALFNLASPAAHGDENASEIHWDRAGAMSVIAGVSTLVATWNRQ
;
A
#
# COMPACT_ATOMS: atom_id res chain seq x y z
N MET A 1 -16.08 19.06 25.73
CA MET A 1 -15.80 19.98 24.62
C MET A 1 -15.08 19.14 23.57
N SER A 2 -15.78 18.81 22.48
CA SER A 2 -15.40 17.75 21.53
C SER A 2 -14.40 18.28 20.50
N LEU A 3 -13.21 17.67 20.40
CA LEU A 3 -12.22 17.91 19.35
C LEU A 3 -12.48 16.89 18.22
N GLY A 4 -13.27 17.30 17.23
CA GLY A 4 -13.59 16.48 16.06
C GLY A 4 -12.51 16.58 14.97
N GLY A 5 -12.05 15.42 14.49
CA GLY A 5 -11.20 15.26 13.31
C GLY A 5 -9.77 14.83 13.63
N SER A 6 -9.52 13.53 13.84
CA SER A 6 -8.15 13.02 14.00
C SER A 6 -7.44 13.01 12.64
N GLY A 7 -6.70 14.08 12.33
CA GLY A 7 -5.63 14.00 11.36
C GLY A 7 -4.50 13.13 11.92
N ASP A 8 -3.94 12.23 11.11
CA ASP A 8 -2.79 11.44 11.52
C ASP A 8 -1.53 12.29 11.46
N TRP A 9 -0.68 12.16 12.47
CA TRP A 9 0.60 12.86 12.52
C TRP A 9 1.59 12.23 11.53
N LEU A 10 2.08 13.03 10.57
CA LEU A 10 3.01 12.56 9.53
C LEU A 10 4.49 12.76 9.90
N GLY A 11 4.79 13.63 10.87
CA GLY A 11 6.15 13.92 11.29
C GLY A 11 6.52 15.40 11.18
N PHE A 12 7.78 15.69 11.48
CA PHE A 12 8.33 17.04 11.38
C PHE A 12 8.92 17.28 9.99
N ALA A 13 8.53 18.38 9.37
CA ALA A 13 9.25 18.88 8.20
C ALA A 13 10.63 19.38 8.62
N GLN A 14 11.61 19.16 7.77
CA GLN A 14 12.99 19.60 7.94
C GLN A 14 13.29 20.75 6.99
N VAL A 15 14.17 21.64 7.43
CA VAL A 15 14.80 22.66 6.59
C VAL A 15 16.21 22.18 6.25
N ASP A 16 16.63 22.40 5.01
CA ASP A 16 17.96 21.98 4.57
C ASP A 16 19.07 22.79 5.28
N GLN A 17 18.77 24.04 5.66
CA GLN A 17 19.65 24.91 6.43
C GLN A 17 18.85 25.67 7.51
N PRO A 18 19.51 26.10 8.61
CA PRO A 18 18.86 26.94 9.61
C PRO A 18 18.32 28.23 8.96
N ILE A 19 17.02 28.51 9.17
CA ILE A 19 16.40 29.74 8.68
C ILE A 19 17.01 30.93 9.43
N VAL A 20 17.60 31.84 8.67
CA VAL A 20 18.14 33.12 9.16
C VAL A 20 17.19 34.26 8.80
N ASN A 21 17.22 35.33 9.60
CA ASN A 21 16.39 36.49 9.32
C ASN A 21 16.97 37.26 8.11
N HIS A 22 16.12 37.62 7.16
CA HIS A 22 16.50 38.35 5.96
C HIS A 22 15.75 39.68 5.90
N ASP A 23 16.45 40.74 5.50
CA ASP A 23 15.85 42.06 5.27
C ASP A 23 14.99 42.11 3.99
N GLN A 24 14.96 41.01 3.24
CA GLN A 24 14.19 40.84 2.00
C GLN A 24 13.37 39.54 2.06
N PRO A 25 12.27 39.45 1.28
CA PRO A 25 11.55 38.19 1.12
C PRO A 25 12.48 37.08 0.65
N PHE A 26 12.35 35.91 1.26
CA PHE A 26 13.14 34.73 0.94
C PHE A 26 12.21 33.53 0.78
N GLU A 27 12.66 32.54 0.03
CA GLU A 27 11.97 31.26 -0.14
C GLU A 27 12.82 30.17 0.50
N GLU A 28 12.19 29.31 1.29
CA GLU A 28 12.82 28.13 1.87
C GLU A 28 12.07 26.86 1.53
N ARG A 29 12.83 25.77 1.36
CA ARG A 29 12.26 24.46 1.11
C ARG A 29 12.10 23.70 2.41
N LEU A 30 10.87 23.25 2.65
CA LEU A 30 10.53 22.35 3.72
C LEU A 30 10.37 20.94 3.14
N THR A 31 11.12 20.00 3.69
CA THR A 31 11.10 18.60 3.28
C THR A 31 10.50 17.76 4.39
N LEU A 32 9.35 17.14 4.13
CA LEU A 32 8.77 16.13 5.02
C LEU A 32 9.08 14.75 4.45
N PRO A 33 9.97 13.94 5.07
CA PRO A 33 10.14 12.56 4.66
C PRO A 33 8.87 11.77 4.98
N ILE A 34 8.33 11.07 3.98
CA ILE A 34 7.15 10.20 4.10
C ILE A 34 7.62 8.77 3.79
N SER A 35 7.37 7.83 4.70
CA SER A 35 7.69 6.41 4.46
C SER A 35 6.68 5.75 3.50
N ASP A 36 7.05 4.61 2.93
CA ASP A 36 6.15 3.83 2.06
C ASP A 36 4.86 3.42 2.79
N GLU A 37 4.94 3.09 4.09
CA GLU A 37 3.78 2.77 4.91
C GLU A 37 2.87 3.99 5.12
N GLN A 38 3.46 5.16 5.40
CA GLN A 38 2.71 6.40 5.54
C GLN A 38 2.04 6.79 4.21
N LEU A 39 2.75 6.59 3.09
CA LEU A 39 2.23 6.84 1.76
C LEU A 39 1.06 5.90 1.42
N ALA A 40 1.14 4.62 1.79
CA ALA A 40 0.07 3.66 1.60
C ALA A 40 -1.18 4.02 2.44
N VAL A 41 -1.00 4.46 3.69
CA VAL A 41 -2.11 4.93 4.55
C VAL A 41 -2.75 6.20 3.97
N LEU A 42 -1.94 7.13 3.46
CA LEU A 42 -2.45 8.33 2.78
C LEU A 42 -3.31 7.97 1.57
N GLU A 43 -2.86 7.03 0.74
CA GLU A 43 -3.61 6.60 -0.44
C GLU A 43 -4.91 5.85 -0.10
N ASP A 44 -4.86 4.95 0.89
CA ASP A 44 -6.05 4.26 1.39
C ASP A 44 -7.12 5.24 1.90
N ARG A 45 -6.72 6.24 2.68
CA ARG A 45 -7.63 7.28 3.18
C ARG A 45 -8.12 8.21 2.09
N ARG A 46 -7.27 8.52 1.10
CA ARG A 46 -7.63 9.36 -0.04
C ARG A 46 -8.81 8.75 -0.79
N ALA A 47 -8.77 7.43 -1.01
CA ALA A 47 -9.81 6.71 -1.75
C ALA A 47 -10.19 7.38 -3.09
N GLY A 48 -9.20 7.98 -3.77
CA GLY A 48 -9.40 8.72 -5.03
C GLY A 48 -9.75 10.21 -4.90
N ALA A 49 -9.94 10.74 -3.69
CA ALA A 49 -10.25 12.16 -3.44
C ALA A 49 -9.00 13.06 -3.40
N ASP A 50 -9.20 14.33 -3.00
CA ASP A 50 -8.14 15.29 -2.72
C ASP A 50 -7.54 15.07 -1.31
N LEU A 51 -6.30 15.49 -1.10
CA LEU A 51 -5.63 15.45 0.21
C LEU A 51 -5.48 16.85 0.79
N THR A 52 -5.76 17.01 2.08
CA THR A 52 -5.49 18.25 2.83
C THR A 52 -4.46 17.97 3.90
N PHE A 53 -3.31 18.63 3.81
CA PHE A 53 -2.26 18.57 4.83
C PHE A 53 -2.40 19.76 5.77
N HIS A 54 -2.31 19.49 7.07
CA HIS A 54 -2.26 20.52 8.09
C HIS A 54 -0.81 20.68 8.54
N VAL A 55 -0.25 21.87 8.30
CA VAL A 55 1.12 22.21 8.68
C VAL A 55 1.07 23.22 9.82
N GLN A 56 1.68 22.88 10.94
CA GLN A 56 1.81 23.75 12.09
C GLN A 56 3.24 24.27 12.17
N PHE A 57 3.40 25.58 12.14
CA PHE A 57 4.66 26.27 12.27
C PHE A 57 4.81 26.83 13.67
N HIS A 58 5.90 26.46 14.33
CA HIS A 58 6.35 27.14 15.53
C HIS A 58 7.65 27.89 15.22
N VAL A 59 7.59 29.22 15.20
CA VAL A 59 8.73 30.08 14.89
C VAL A 59 9.15 30.80 16.16
N THR A 60 10.43 30.69 16.51
CA THR A 60 11.04 31.46 17.61
C THR A 60 12.20 32.29 17.06
N LEU A 61 12.13 33.60 17.26
CA LEU A 61 13.22 34.53 16.93
C LEU A 61 14.10 34.68 18.17
N GLY A 62 15.40 34.34 18.05
CA GLY A 62 16.22 34.09 19.26
C GLY A 62 17.69 34.48 19.21
N TYR A 63 18.14 35.38 18.34
CA TYR A 63 19.55 35.80 18.34
C TYR A 63 19.72 37.33 18.43
N PRO A 64 20.60 37.83 19.33
CA PRO A 64 20.97 39.24 19.33
C PRO A 64 21.78 39.56 18.09
N ARG A 65 21.49 40.71 17.46
CA ARG A 65 22.43 41.35 16.52
C ARG A 65 23.74 41.57 17.27
N THR A 66 24.88 41.36 16.61
CA THR A 66 26.23 41.62 17.15
C THR A 66 26.44 43.07 17.63
N ASP A 67 25.53 43.97 17.25
CA ASP A 67 25.67 45.43 17.30
C ASP A 67 24.33 46.12 17.67
N GLY A 68 23.51 45.52 18.55
CA GLY A 68 22.23 46.09 19.00
C GLY A 68 21.81 45.70 20.43
N PRO A 69 20.76 46.35 20.98
CA PRO A 69 20.21 45.99 22.28
C PRO A 69 19.71 44.54 22.29
N PRO A 70 19.75 43.84 23.44
CA PRO A 70 19.28 42.47 23.54
C PRO A 70 17.82 42.35 23.12
N LEU A 71 17.55 41.51 22.12
CA LEU A 71 16.21 41.13 21.72
C LEU A 71 15.70 40.03 22.64
N TRP A 72 14.54 40.24 23.24
CA TRP A 72 13.81 39.19 23.95
C TRP A 72 13.27 38.18 22.93
N PRO A 73 13.37 36.86 23.18
CA PRO A 73 12.83 35.87 22.27
C PRO A 73 11.33 36.08 22.09
N SER A 74 10.89 36.17 20.84
CA SER A 74 9.47 36.19 20.48
C SER A 74 9.13 34.91 19.73
N SER A 75 8.08 34.23 20.17
CA SER A 75 7.58 33.05 19.48
C SER A 75 6.20 33.30 18.89
N SER A 76 5.91 32.62 17.79
CA SER A 76 4.61 32.65 17.12
C SER A 76 4.26 31.27 16.61
N ASN A 77 2.95 30.99 16.58
CA ASN A 77 2.40 29.76 16.04
C ASN A 77 1.53 30.11 14.84
N HIS A 78 1.68 29.36 13.76
CA HIS A 78 0.87 29.53 12.56
C HIS A 78 0.40 28.15 12.09
N ASP A 79 -0.88 28.08 11.73
CA ASP A 79 -1.48 26.88 11.17
C ASP A 79 -1.84 27.14 9.72
N GLN A 80 -1.43 26.23 8.83
CA GLN A 80 -1.71 26.32 7.41
C GLN A 80 -2.29 25.02 6.87
N GLN A 81 -3.28 25.13 5.99
CA GLN A 81 -3.81 24.01 5.22
C GLN A 81 -3.25 24.04 3.81
N LEU A 82 -2.74 22.90 3.36
CA LEU A 82 -2.24 22.69 2.00
C LEU A 82 -3.14 21.67 1.32
N LEU A 83 -3.90 22.13 0.33
CA LEU A 83 -4.74 21.28 -0.51
C LEU A 83 -3.92 20.75 -1.69
N ILE A 84 -3.81 19.43 -1.79
CA ILE A 84 -3.25 18.75 -2.95
C ILE A 84 -4.40 18.09 -3.70
N GLN A 85 -4.66 18.61 -4.90
CA GLN A 85 -5.65 18.04 -5.83
C GLN A 85 -5.26 16.62 -6.23
N GLY A 86 -6.25 15.72 -6.34
CA GLY A 86 -6.04 14.30 -6.63
C GLY A 86 -5.18 14.06 -7.88
N GLY A 87 -5.44 14.77 -8.98
CA GLY A 87 -4.63 14.65 -10.19
C GLY A 87 -3.19 15.19 -10.06
N THR A 88 -2.92 16.09 -9.12
CA THR A 88 -1.55 16.50 -8.79
C THR A 88 -0.87 15.47 -7.92
N TRP A 89 -1.58 14.92 -6.93
CA TRP A 89 -1.10 13.83 -6.09
C TRP A 89 -0.71 12.59 -6.93
N GLU A 90 -1.56 12.16 -7.85
CA GLU A 90 -1.29 11.03 -8.75
C GLU A 90 -0.04 11.26 -9.62
N ARG A 91 0.15 12.50 -10.11
CA ARG A 91 1.36 12.87 -10.85
C ARG A 91 2.61 12.85 -9.97
N LEU A 92 2.51 13.28 -8.71
CA LEU A 92 3.62 13.25 -7.75
C LEU A 92 3.99 11.80 -7.39
N LEU A 93 2.99 10.95 -7.14
CA LEU A 93 3.18 9.51 -6.93
C LEU A 93 3.87 8.83 -8.13
N ALA A 94 3.47 9.18 -9.35
CA ALA A 94 4.10 8.67 -10.56
C ALA A 94 5.56 9.12 -10.74
N GLN A 95 5.97 10.21 -10.09
CA GLN A 95 7.33 10.76 -10.15
C GLN A 95 8.25 10.18 -9.06
N THR A 96 7.70 9.63 -7.98
CA THR A 96 8.49 9.13 -6.83
C THR A 96 9.30 7.87 -7.10
N SER A 97 9.12 7.18 -8.23
CA SER A 97 10.04 6.12 -8.65
C SER A 97 9.92 5.84 -10.13
N SER A 98 11.05 5.59 -10.77
CA SER A 98 11.21 5.12 -12.16
C SER A 98 10.66 3.70 -12.38
N GLY A 99 9.42 3.46 -12.01
CA GLY A 99 8.70 2.21 -12.16
C GLY A 99 7.33 2.36 -11.54
N PHE A 100 6.28 2.18 -12.35
CA PHE A 100 4.89 2.13 -11.90
C PHE A 100 4.78 1.18 -10.70
N SER A 101 4.62 1.72 -9.49
CA SER A 101 4.43 0.93 -8.27
C SER A 101 2.94 0.76 -8.02
N LEU A 102 2.46 -0.49 -8.05
CA LEU A 102 1.09 -0.83 -7.70
C LEU A 102 1.07 -1.30 -6.24
N ALA A 103 0.63 -0.44 -5.32
CA ALA A 103 0.34 -0.84 -3.96
C ALA A 103 -1.02 -1.53 -3.90
N ILE A 104 -1.05 -2.85 -3.66
CA ILE A 104 -2.28 -3.59 -3.37
C ILE A 104 -2.44 -3.65 -1.86
N VAL A 105 -3.35 -2.83 -1.32
CA VAL A 105 -3.75 -2.91 0.10
C VAL A 105 -4.76 -4.03 0.24
N VAL A 106 -4.40 -5.08 0.99
CA VAL A 106 -5.32 -6.16 1.34
C VAL A 106 -5.83 -5.90 2.75
N PRO A 107 -7.07 -5.40 2.93
CA PRO A 107 -7.62 -5.15 4.25
C PRO A 107 -7.82 -6.47 4.98
N VAL A 108 -7.02 -6.73 6.01
CA VAL A 108 -7.13 -7.91 6.86
C VAL A 108 -8.03 -7.55 8.04
N PRO A 109 -9.26 -8.10 8.15
CA PRO A 109 -10.16 -7.77 9.25
C PRO A 109 -9.55 -8.18 10.60
N LEU A 110 -9.67 -7.29 11.59
CA LEU A 110 -9.19 -7.50 12.95
C LEU A 110 -10.10 -8.51 13.67
N GLY A 111 -9.76 -9.79 13.58
CA GLY A 111 -10.40 -10.87 14.33
C GLY A 111 -9.47 -12.07 14.41
N GLN A 112 -9.21 -12.58 15.62
CA GLN A 112 -8.09 -13.49 15.92
C GLN A 112 -8.14 -14.88 15.26
N ASP A 113 -9.12 -15.19 14.41
CA ASP A 113 -9.22 -16.51 13.78
C ASP A 113 -9.90 -16.57 12.40
N SER A 114 -10.02 -15.43 11.70
CA SER A 114 -10.65 -15.46 10.37
C SER A 114 -9.70 -16.04 9.30
N ALA A 115 -10.29 -16.71 8.30
CA ALA A 115 -9.57 -17.17 7.11
C ALA A 115 -8.80 -16.02 6.42
N ALA A 116 -9.33 -14.80 6.46
CA ALA A 116 -8.69 -13.62 5.91
C ALA A 116 -7.40 -13.22 6.65
N VAL A 117 -7.34 -13.39 7.98
CA VAL A 117 -6.09 -13.15 8.75
C VAL A 117 -5.01 -14.14 8.35
N LYS A 118 -5.34 -15.43 8.34
CA LYS A 118 -4.41 -16.50 7.98
C LYS A 118 -3.94 -16.37 6.52
N ALA A 119 -4.84 -15.97 5.61
CA ALA A 119 -4.49 -15.66 4.22
C ALA A 119 -3.53 -14.46 4.12
N GLY A 120 -3.77 -13.40 4.91
CA GLY A 120 -2.89 -12.24 5.01
C GLY A 120 -1.48 -12.59 5.50
N ASP A 121 -1.35 -13.47 6.50
CA ASP A 121 -0.04 -13.92 7.00
C ASP A 121 0.74 -14.73 5.96
N HIS A 122 0.04 -15.55 5.18
CA HIS A 122 0.63 -16.26 4.05
C HIS A 122 1.11 -15.30 2.95
N LEU A 123 0.33 -14.26 2.62
CA LEU A 123 0.74 -13.22 1.68
C LEU A 123 1.95 -12.41 2.17
N ARG A 124 2.00 -12.05 3.45
CA ARG A 124 3.16 -11.38 4.06
C ARG A 124 4.40 -12.27 3.98
N THR A 125 4.24 -13.57 4.22
CA THR A 125 5.33 -14.55 4.05
C THR A 125 5.79 -14.65 2.59
N ALA A 126 4.85 -14.67 1.64
CA ALA A 126 5.17 -14.70 0.22
C ALA A 126 5.96 -13.46 -0.22
N LEU A 127 5.56 -12.26 0.23
CA LEU A 127 6.29 -11.02 -0.03
C LEU A 127 7.72 -11.04 0.53
N ARG A 128 7.91 -11.52 1.76
CA ARG A 128 9.25 -11.67 2.35
C ARG A 128 10.15 -12.59 1.50
N LYS A 129 9.61 -13.72 1.07
CA LYS A 129 10.32 -14.70 0.23
C LYS A 129 10.64 -14.16 -1.17
N LEU A 130 9.70 -13.44 -1.77
CA LEU A 130 9.91 -12.73 -3.05
C LEU A 130 11.10 -11.75 -2.95
N THR A 131 11.17 -10.97 -1.88
CA THR A 131 12.28 -10.03 -1.63
C THR A 131 13.61 -10.76 -1.37
N ALA A 132 13.58 -11.94 -0.76
CA ALA A 132 14.74 -12.79 -0.52
C ALA A 132 15.25 -13.54 -1.77
N GLY A 133 14.53 -13.49 -2.89
CA GLY A 133 14.87 -14.26 -4.10
C GLY A 133 14.37 -15.72 -4.07
N GLU A 134 13.59 -16.10 -3.07
CA GLU A 134 13.03 -17.45 -2.89
C GLU A 134 11.69 -17.58 -3.66
N TYR A 135 11.74 -17.51 -4.99
CA TYR A 135 10.55 -17.33 -5.83
C TYR A 135 9.58 -18.51 -5.80
N ASP A 136 10.07 -19.75 -5.91
CA ASP A 136 9.22 -20.94 -5.85
C ASP A 136 8.50 -21.02 -4.50
N ASP A 137 9.27 -20.75 -3.45
CA ASP A 137 8.83 -20.73 -2.07
C ASP A 137 7.82 -19.62 -1.79
N ALA A 138 7.96 -18.48 -2.47
CA ALA A 138 7.02 -17.36 -2.42
C ALA A 138 5.68 -17.75 -3.06
N VAL A 139 5.70 -18.44 -4.20
CA VAL A 139 4.49 -18.95 -4.86
C VAL A 139 3.79 -20.01 -4.02
N VAL A 140 4.53 -20.91 -3.37
CA VAL A 140 3.96 -21.87 -2.41
C VAL A 140 3.26 -21.14 -1.26
N SER A 141 3.86 -20.07 -0.72
CA SER A 141 3.22 -19.25 0.30
C SER A 141 1.96 -18.55 -0.21
N ALA A 142 1.95 -18.05 -1.44
CA ALA A 142 0.76 -17.48 -2.06
C ALA A 142 -0.36 -18.54 -2.24
N ARG A 143 -0.01 -19.76 -2.66
CA ARG A 143 -0.97 -20.87 -2.74
C ARG A 143 -1.64 -21.17 -1.40
N LYS A 144 -0.88 -21.19 -0.30
CA LYS A 144 -1.44 -21.40 1.05
C LYS A 144 -2.47 -20.33 1.43
N ALA A 145 -2.28 -19.08 0.98
CA ALA A 145 -3.29 -18.04 1.16
C ALA A 145 -4.59 -18.39 0.42
N ILE A 146 -4.51 -18.89 -0.82
CA ILE A 146 -5.67 -19.41 -1.57
C ILE A 146 -6.33 -20.56 -0.79
N GLU A 147 -5.58 -21.56 -0.35
CA GLU A 147 -6.10 -22.73 0.40
C GLU A 147 -6.89 -22.31 1.65
N THR A 148 -6.38 -21.31 2.37
CA THR A 148 -6.99 -20.80 3.60
C THR A 148 -8.39 -20.22 3.40
N LEU A 149 -8.68 -19.67 2.22
CA LEU A 149 -10.00 -19.13 1.89
C LEU A 149 -11.09 -20.23 1.77
N GLY A 150 -10.71 -21.50 1.75
CA GLY A 150 -11.63 -22.64 1.64
C GLY A 150 -11.98 -23.02 0.20
N SER A 151 -12.84 -24.02 0.03
CA SER A 151 -13.31 -24.41 -1.31
C SER A 151 -14.44 -23.49 -1.78
N PRO A 152 -14.47 -23.13 -3.07
CA PRO A 152 -15.65 -22.51 -3.64
C PRO A 152 -16.82 -23.51 -3.60
N GLY A 153 -18.04 -23.01 -3.43
CA GLY A 153 -19.25 -23.85 -3.40
C GLY A 153 -19.54 -24.55 -4.74
N GLU A 154 -19.06 -24.01 -5.85
CA GLU A 154 -19.16 -24.60 -7.19
C GLU A 154 -17.77 -24.93 -7.77
N SER A 155 -17.68 -26.04 -8.51
CA SER A 155 -16.47 -26.39 -9.26
C SER A 155 -16.39 -25.66 -10.61
N GLU A 156 -15.18 -25.41 -11.10
CA GLU A 156 -14.95 -24.84 -12.43
C GLU A 156 -15.71 -25.59 -13.54
N LYS A 157 -15.67 -26.93 -13.51
CA LYS A 157 -16.37 -27.77 -14.50
C LYS A 157 -17.89 -27.53 -14.47
N ALA A 158 -18.48 -27.39 -13.29
CA ALA A 158 -19.90 -27.10 -13.14
C ALA A 158 -20.26 -25.75 -13.77
N ILE A 159 -19.48 -24.70 -13.47
CA ILE A 159 -19.69 -23.35 -14.01
C ILE A 159 -19.61 -23.36 -15.55
N VAL A 160 -18.56 -23.97 -16.11
CA VAL A 160 -18.34 -24.02 -17.56
C VAL A 160 -19.44 -24.81 -18.28
N SER A 161 -19.95 -25.87 -17.65
CA SER A 161 -21.00 -26.72 -18.24
C SER A 161 -22.41 -26.12 -18.20
N THR A 162 -22.68 -25.21 -17.26
CA THR A 162 -24.02 -24.67 -16.99
C THR A 162 -24.21 -23.23 -17.45
N THR A 163 -23.13 -22.44 -17.53
CA THR A 163 -23.20 -21.00 -17.77
C THR A 163 -22.21 -20.57 -18.85
N LYS A 164 -22.70 -19.88 -19.89
CA LYS A 164 -21.84 -19.31 -20.93
C LYS A 164 -20.95 -18.19 -20.38
N ALA A 165 -19.82 -17.94 -21.03
CA ALA A 165 -18.81 -17.02 -20.52
C ALA A 165 -19.32 -15.58 -20.28
N ASP A 166 -20.21 -15.09 -21.13
CA ASP A 166 -20.87 -13.80 -21.06
C ASP A 166 -21.95 -13.73 -19.97
N GLU A 167 -22.59 -14.85 -19.67
CA GLU A 167 -23.67 -14.97 -18.67
C GLU A 167 -23.17 -15.18 -17.23
N ARG A 168 -21.86 -15.41 -17.02
CA ARG A 168 -21.29 -15.68 -15.69
C ARG A 168 -21.37 -14.49 -14.75
N THR A 169 -21.84 -14.74 -13.54
CA THR A 169 -21.86 -13.76 -12.44
C THR A 169 -20.44 -13.41 -11.98
N LEU A 170 -20.31 -12.31 -11.23
CA LEU A 170 -19.02 -11.92 -10.63
C LEU A 170 -18.47 -13.01 -9.70
N ALA A 171 -19.34 -13.67 -8.93
CA ALA A 171 -18.96 -14.77 -8.05
C ALA A 171 -18.41 -15.96 -8.86
N GLN A 172 -19.08 -16.38 -9.94
CA GLN A 172 -18.60 -17.45 -10.81
C GLN A 172 -17.27 -17.10 -11.47
N ARG A 173 -17.11 -15.86 -11.96
CA ARG A 173 -15.85 -15.37 -12.55
C ARG A 173 -14.72 -15.37 -11.51
N SER A 174 -15.00 -15.01 -10.28
CA SER A 174 -14.02 -15.01 -9.18
C SER A 174 -13.64 -16.43 -8.76
N THR A 175 -14.58 -17.36 -8.75
CA THR A 175 -14.31 -18.80 -8.55
C THR A 175 -13.41 -19.35 -9.66
N MET A 176 -13.65 -18.97 -10.92
CA MET A 176 -12.76 -19.36 -12.02
C MET A 176 -11.36 -18.77 -11.86
N LEU A 177 -11.24 -17.48 -11.49
CA LEU A 177 -9.94 -16.85 -11.22
C LEU A 177 -9.21 -17.56 -10.07
N ARG A 178 -9.92 -17.93 -9.01
CA ARG A 178 -9.37 -18.74 -7.92
C ARG A 178 -8.78 -20.05 -8.42
N HIS A 179 -9.54 -20.83 -9.21
CA HIS A 179 -9.06 -22.11 -9.74
C HIS A 179 -7.84 -21.92 -10.64
N ALA A 180 -7.86 -20.92 -11.52
CA ALA A 180 -6.72 -20.59 -12.38
C ALA A 180 -5.47 -20.24 -11.57
N LEU A 181 -5.58 -19.36 -10.57
CA LEU A 181 -4.47 -18.99 -9.70
C LEU A 181 -3.98 -20.16 -8.85
N PHE A 182 -4.88 -21.00 -8.34
CA PHE A 182 -4.52 -22.20 -7.59
C PHE A 182 -3.73 -23.17 -8.46
N ASN A 183 -4.22 -23.48 -9.66
CA ASN A 183 -3.55 -24.39 -10.59
C ASN A 183 -2.19 -23.81 -11.03
N LEU A 184 -2.15 -22.51 -11.33
CA LEU A 184 -0.92 -21.80 -11.68
C LEU A 184 0.11 -21.85 -10.56
N ALA A 185 -0.30 -21.77 -9.29
CA ALA A 185 0.58 -21.85 -8.12
C ALA A 185 0.81 -23.28 -7.61
N SER A 186 0.25 -24.29 -8.28
CA SER A 186 0.40 -25.71 -7.96
C SER A 186 1.28 -26.53 -8.92
N PRO A 187 2.20 -25.96 -9.72
CA PRO A 187 3.03 -26.79 -10.60
C PRO A 187 3.84 -27.74 -9.71
N ALA A 188 3.71 -29.01 -10.02
CA ALA A 188 3.38 -30.03 -9.04
C ALA A 188 4.45 -30.28 -7.95
N ALA A 189 3.97 -30.42 -6.71
CA ALA A 189 4.67 -31.17 -5.66
C ALA A 189 4.72 -32.69 -5.93
N HIS A 190 4.30 -33.11 -7.12
CA HIS A 190 4.36 -34.46 -7.64
C HIS A 190 5.47 -34.43 -8.69
N GLY A 191 6.60 -35.09 -8.46
CA GLY A 191 7.80 -35.03 -9.33
C GLY A 191 7.61 -35.67 -10.71
N ASP A 192 6.60 -35.24 -11.45
CA ASP A 192 6.45 -35.50 -12.87
C ASP A 192 7.38 -34.59 -13.69
N GLU A 193 7.78 -35.09 -14.86
CA GLU A 193 8.84 -34.51 -15.70
C GLU A 193 8.52 -33.07 -16.13
N ASN A 194 7.23 -32.74 -16.28
CA ASN A 194 6.78 -31.40 -16.68
C ASN A 194 6.74 -30.41 -15.50
N ALA A 195 6.44 -30.85 -14.28
CA ALA A 195 6.44 -29.97 -13.10
C ALA A 195 7.85 -29.54 -12.69
N SER A 196 8.85 -30.39 -12.92
CA SER A 196 10.25 -30.08 -12.60
C SER A 196 10.87 -28.95 -13.44
N GLU A 197 10.25 -28.61 -14.58
CA GLU A 197 10.70 -27.52 -15.46
C GLU A 197 10.10 -26.17 -15.08
N ILE A 198 9.11 -26.16 -14.18
CA ILE A 198 8.42 -24.93 -13.80
C ILE A 198 9.18 -24.27 -12.66
N HIS A 199 9.97 -23.26 -13.03
CA HIS A 199 10.65 -22.36 -12.12
C HIS A 199 10.03 -20.98 -12.13
N TRP A 200 9.94 -20.38 -10.95
CA TRP A 200 9.47 -19.02 -10.82
C TRP A 200 10.65 -18.05 -10.91
N ASP A 201 10.54 -17.07 -11.78
CA ASP A 201 11.34 -15.86 -11.69
C ASP A 201 10.62 -14.81 -10.82
N ARG A 202 11.30 -13.69 -10.57
CA ARG A 202 10.74 -12.59 -9.78
C ARG A 202 9.40 -12.10 -10.36
N ALA A 203 9.30 -12.00 -11.68
CA ALA A 203 8.12 -11.45 -12.35
C ALA A 203 6.92 -12.38 -12.21
N GLY A 204 7.10 -13.67 -12.50
CA GLY A 204 6.08 -14.71 -12.36
C GLY A 204 5.60 -14.84 -10.92
N ALA A 205 6.52 -14.90 -9.95
CA ALA A 205 6.16 -14.96 -8.54
C ALA A 205 5.36 -13.71 -8.09
N MET A 206 5.76 -12.52 -8.54
CA MET A 206 5.06 -11.28 -8.26
C MET A 206 3.65 -11.27 -8.89
N SER A 207 3.49 -11.75 -10.12
CA SER A 207 2.19 -11.87 -10.78
C SER A 207 1.24 -12.79 -10.01
N VAL A 208 1.71 -13.93 -9.52
CA VAL A 208 0.91 -14.83 -8.69
C VAL A 208 0.51 -14.14 -7.38
N ILE A 209 1.46 -13.54 -6.66
CA ILE A 209 1.19 -12.85 -5.39
C ILE A 209 0.16 -11.72 -5.58
N ALA A 210 0.26 -10.94 -6.66
CA ALA A 210 -0.68 -9.87 -6.96
C ALA A 210 -2.09 -10.40 -7.26
N GLY A 211 -2.19 -11.47 -8.06
CA GLY A 211 -3.46 -12.12 -8.36
C GLY A 211 -4.14 -12.68 -7.10
N VAL A 212 -3.37 -13.34 -6.23
CA VAL A 212 -3.88 -13.88 -4.97
C VAL A 212 -4.27 -12.78 -4.00
N SER A 213 -3.48 -11.71 -3.88
CA SER A 213 -3.81 -10.55 -3.05
C SER A 213 -5.15 -9.94 -3.44
N THR A 214 -5.40 -9.82 -4.75
CA THR A 214 -6.67 -9.33 -5.29
C THR A 214 -7.84 -10.26 -4.95
N LEU A 215 -7.63 -11.58 -5.05
CA LEU A 215 -8.63 -12.57 -4.66
C LEU A 215 -8.96 -12.49 -3.16
N VAL A 216 -7.95 -12.41 -2.29
CA VAL A 216 -8.13 -12.29 -0.84
C VAL A 216 -8.89 -11.00 -0.48
N ALA A 217 -8.55 -9.88 -1.11
CA ALA A 217 -9.21 -8.59 -0.87
C ALA A 217 -10.71 -8.58 -1.23
N THR A 218 -11.11 -9.43 -2.18
CA THR A 218 -12.50 -9.52 -2.66
C THR A 218 -13.31 -10.66 -2.04
N TRP A 219 -12.67 -11.57 -1.32
CA TRP A 219 -13.28 -12.82 -0.85
C TRP A 219 -14.46 -12.61 0.12
N ASN A 220 -14.34 -11.67 1.06
CA ASN A 220 -15.39 -11.42 2.07
C ASN A 220 -16.56 -10.55 1.54
N ARG A 221 -16.53 -10.16 0.26
CA ARG A 221 -17.60 -9.38 -0.39
C ARG A 221 -18.51 -10.23 -1.29
N GLN A 222 -18.30 -11.55 -1.32
CA GLN A 222 -19.11 -12.53 -2.04
C GLN A 222 -20.09 -13.20 -1.09
#